data_AF-A0A0L7QRJ6-F1
#
_entry.id   AF-A0A0L7QRJ6-F1
#
_cell.length_a   1.000
_cell.length_b   1.000
_cell.length_c   1.000
_cell.angle_alpha   90.00
_cell.angle_beta   90.00
_cell.angle_gamma   90.00
#
_symmetry.space_group_name_H-M   'P 1'
#
loop_
_entity.id
_entity.type
_entity.pdbx_description
1 polymer ?
#
loop_
_entity_poly.entity_id
_entity_poly.type
_entity_poly.pdbx_seq_one_letter_code
_entity_poly.pdbx_strand_id
1 'polypeptide(L)'
;MCYNVLCDKYATRQMYGYCPSWALDWEYRKKGILDEIRHYAADIISLQEVETDQFYNFFLPELKHDGYDGIFSPKSRAKTMAENDRKYVDGCAIFYRTAKFTLIKEHLVEFNQLAMANAEGSDNMLNRVMPKDNIGLAALLRTKEAAWDNGK
;
A
#
# COMPACT_ATOMS: atom_id res chain seq x y z
N MET A 1 8.58 -5.42 7.71
CA MET A 1 7.26 -6.08 7.63
C MET A 1 6.74 -5.97 6.21
N CYS A 2 6.11 -7.02 5.68
CA CYS A 2 5.38 -6.98 4.42
C CYS A 2 3.99 -7.58 4.66
N TYR A 3 2.91 -6.83 4.40
CA TYR A 3 1.56 -7.24 4.78
C TYR A 3 0.48 -6.69 3.84
N ASN A 4 -0.30 -7.60 3.26
CA ASN A 4 -1.52 -7.24 2.52
C ASN A 4 -2.69 -7.15 3.51
N VAL A 5 -3.31 -5.96 3.62
CA VAL A 5 -4.30 -5.67 4.67
C VAL A 5 -5.75 -6.01 4.30
N LEU A 6 -5.98 -6.53 3.09
CA LEU A 6 -7.31 -6.80 2.52
C LEU A 6 -8.20 -5.54 2.52
N CYS A 7 -8.28 -4.84 1.39
CA CYS A 7 -9.10 -3.62 1.32
C CYS A 7 -10.58 -3.91 1.53
N ASP A 8 -11.34 -2.91 1.98
CA ASP A 8 -12.75 -3.07 2.29
C ASP A 8 -13.56 -3.48 1.05
N LYS A 9 -13.20 -2.91 -0.10
CA LYS A 9 -13.79 -3.28 -1.40
C LYS A 9 -13.77 -4.78 -1.70
N TYR A 10 -12.77 -5.53 -1.21
CA TYR A 10 -12.65 -6.97 -1.45
C TYR A 10 -13.10 -7.83 -0.27
N ALA A 11 -13.33 -7.26 0.91
CA ALA A 11 -13.79 -7.97 2.12
C ALA A 11 -15.28 -8.35 2.09
N THR A 12 -15.73 -9.01 1.02
CA THR A 12 -17.16 -9.31 0.80
C THR A 12 -17.57 -10.67 1.36
N ARG A 13 -18.87 -10.82 1.70
CA ARG A 13 -19.46 -12.12 2.10
C ARG A 13 -19.45 -13.17 0.98
N GLN A 14 -19.30 -12.76 -0.28
CA GLN A 14 -19.18 -13.69 -1.41
C GLN A 14 -17.83 -14.41 -1.39
N MET A 15 -16.73 -13.69 -1.10
CA MET A 15 -15.40 -14.28 -0.96
C MET A 15 -15.16 -14.89 0.43
N TYR A 16 -15.69 -14.26 1.48
CA TYR A 16 -15.42 -14.62 2.88
C TYR A 16 -16.70 -15.04 3.62
N GLY A 17 -17.51 -15.92 3.01
CA GLY A 17 -18.82 -16.32 3.54
C GLY A 17 -18.80 -17.02 4.92
N TYR A 18 -17.63 -17.51 5.33
CA TYR A 18 -17.41 -18.09 6.65
C TYR A 18 -17.19 -17.02 7.75
N CYS A 19 -16.79 -15.80 7.39
CA CYS A 19 -16.49 -14.73 8.34
C CYS A 19 -17.73 -13.85 8.56
N PRO A 20 -18.26 -13.71 9.78
CA PRO A 20 -19.48 -12.94 10.02
C PRO A 20 -19.29 -11.47 9.62
N SER A 21 -20.36 -10.82 9.14
CA SER A 21 -20.26 -9.47 8.55
C SER A 21 -19.64 -8.43 9.49
N TRP A 22 -19.92 -8.52 10.79
CA TRP A 22 -19.34 -7.60 11.78
C TRP A 22 -17.81 -7.73 11.91
N ALA A 23 -17.26 -8.91 11.62
CA ALA A 23 -15.82 -9.16 11.66
C ALA A 23 -15.14 -8.84 10.30
N LEU A 24 -15.92 -8.77 9.22
CA LEU A 24 -15.46 -8.28 7.91
C LEU A 24 -15.50 -6.74 7.80
N ASP A 25 -16.35 -6.10 8.59
CA ASP A 25 -16.50 -4.66 8.63
C ASP A 25 -15.15 -3.95 8.87
N TRP A 26 -14.86 -2.94 8.06
CA TRP A 26 -13.59 -2.22 8.12
C TRP A 26 -13.33 -1.56 9.48
N GLU A 27 -14.36 -1.00 10.13
CA GLU A 27 -14.20 -0.34 11.43
C GLU A 27 -13.77 -1.32 12.52
N TYR A 28 -14.12 -2.59 12.36
CA TYR A 28 -13.62 -3.68 13.19
C TYR A 28 -12.20 -4.10 12.78
N ARG A 29 -11.99 -4.46 11.50
CA ARG A 29 -10.72 -5.04 11.02
C ARG A 29 -9.53 -4.09 11.16
N LYS A 30 -9.73 -2.79 10.87
CA LYS A 30 -8.64 -1.80 10.86
C LYS A 30 -7.91 -1.71 12.20
N LYS A 31 -8.62 -1.97 13.31
CA LYS A 31 -8.03 -2.02 14.67
C LYS A 31 -7.02 -3.14 14.78
N GLY A 32 -7.42 -4.37 14.45
CA GLY A 32 -6.54 -5.54 14.47
C GLY A 32 -5.37 -5.43 13.48
N ILE A 33 -5.60 -4.84 12.30
CA ILE A 33 -4.54 -4.58 11.32
C ILE A 33 -3.48 -3.63 11.91
N LEU A 34 -3.91 -2.54 12.55
CA LEU A 34 -2.99 -1.58 13.16
C LEU A 34 -2.25 -2.19 14.36
N ASP A 35 -2.95 -2.98 15.18
CA ASP A 35 -2.36 -3.69 16.32
C ASP A 35 -1.28 -4.68 15.85
N GLU A 36 -1.50 -5.42 14.76
CA GLU A 36 -0.50 -6.31 14.15
C GLU A 36 0.75 -5.53 13.68
N ILE A 37 0.54 -4.39 13.01
CA ILE A 37 1.64 -3.52 12.56
C ILE A 37 2.46 -3.02 13.75
N ARG A 38 1.78 -2.57 14.81
CA ARG A 38 2.42 -2.08 16.05
C ARG A 38 3.14 -3.20 16.80
N HIS A 39 2.57 -4.40 16.82
CA HIS A 39 3.15 -5.57 17.50
C HIS A 39 4.55 -5.91 16.95
N TYR A 40 4.71 -5.94 15.63
CA TYR A 40 6.03 -6.21 15.03
C TYR A 40 6.98 -5.02 15.11
N ALA A 41 6.47 -3.80 15.24
CA ALA A 41 7.25 -2.57 15.39
C ALA A 41 8.38 -2.40 14.33
N ALA A 42 8.19 -2.96 13.13
CA ALA A 42 9.23 -3.10 12.13
C ALA A 42 9.76 -1.75 11.64
N ASP A 43 11.07 -1.65 11.40
CA ASP A 43 11.70 -0.39 10.98
C ASP A 43 11.24 0.11 9.60
N ILE A 44 10.91 -0.82 8.71
CA ILE A 44 10.32 -0.58 7.39
C ILE A 44 9.11 -1.50 7.23
N ILE A 45 7.98 -0.93 6.79
CA ILE A 45 6.71 -1.62 6.59
C ILE A 45 6.27 -1.40 5.14
N SER A 46 5.97 -2.48 4.42
CA SER A 46 5.38 -2.43 3.08
C SER A 46 3.99 -3.02 3.11
N LEU A 47 2.97 -2.21 2.79
CA LEU A 47 1.58 -2.62 2.79
C LEU A 47 1.02 -2.72 1.37
N GLN A 48 0.16 -3.70 1.14
CA GLN A 48 -0.63 -3.84 -0.09
C GLN A 48 -2.13 -3.79 0.25
N GLU A 49 -2.95 -3.50 -0.76
CA GLU A 49 -4.39 -3.29 -0.62
C GLU A 49 -4.75 -2.17 0.36
N VAL A 50 -3.93 -1.11 0.39
CA VAL A 50 -4.23 0.09 1.17
C VAL A 50 -5.12 1.01 0.33
N GLU A 51 -6.33 1.29 0.79
CA GLU A 51 -7.21 2.27 0.13
C GLU A 51 -6.68 3.69 0.29
N THR A 52 -6.88 4.52 -0.73
CA THR A 52 -6.40 5.91 -0.77
C THR A 52 -6.87 6.70 0.46
N ASP A 53 -8.16 6.64 0.78
CA ASP A 53 -8.73 7.32 1.95
C ASP A 53 -8.10 6.84 3.25
N GLN A 54 -7.94 5.52 3.38
CA GLN A 54 -7.41 4.90 4.59
C GLN A 54 -5.93 5.19 4.79
N PHE A 55 -5.14 5.34 3.71
CA PHE A 55 -3.76 5.80 3.84
C PHE A 55 -3.70 7.17 4.50
N TYR A 56 -4.42 8.16 3.96
CA TYR A 56 -4.31 9.55 4.42
C TYR A 56 -5.03 9.80 5.75
N ASN A 57 -6.16 9.15 6.00
CA ASN A 57 -7.01 9.44 7.16
C ASN A 57 -6.86 8.44 8.32
N PHE A 58 -6.17 7.31 8.12
CA PHE A 58 -5.98 6.30 9.16
C PHE A 58 -4.52 5.84 9.32
N PHE A 59 -3.94 5.17 8.33
CA PHE A 59 -2.60 4.58 8.47
C PHE A 59 -1.50 5.62 8.70
N LEU A 60 -1.45 6.68 7.88
CA LEU A 60 -0.43 7.71 7.99
C LEU A 60 -0.49 8.48 9.31
N PRO A 61 -1.64 9.01 9.77
CA PRO A 61 -1.69 9.72 11.06
C PRO A 61 -1.35 8.81 12.25
N GLU A 62 -1.88 7.59 12.29
CA GLU A 62 -1.60 6.64 13.39
C GLU A 62 -0.12 6.25 13.43
N LEU A 63 0.47 5.89 12.28
CA LEU A 63 1.89 5.51 12.24
C LEU A 63 2.83 6.71 12.42
N LYS A 64 2.40 7.94 12.09
CA LYS A 64 3.13 9.15 12.44
C LYS A 64 3.24 9.34 13.95
N HIS A 65 2.18 9.06 14.70
CA HIS A 65 2.26 9.06 16.17
C HIS A 65 3.27 8.02 16.69
N ASP A 66 3.45 6.91 15.97
CA ASP A 66 4.40 5.84 16.30
C ASP A 66 5.83 6.08 15.76
N GLY A 67 6.11 7.28 15.22
CA GLY A 67 7.43 7.71 14.77
C GLY A 67 7.79 7.31 13.32
N TYR A 68 6.80 6.90 12.53
CA TYR A 68 6.96 6.63 11.11
C TYR A 68 6.64 7.85 10.25
N ASP A 69 7.11 7.79 9.02
CA ASP A 69 6.56 8.55 7.90
C ASP A 69 6.32 7.56 6.76
N GLY A 70 5.58 7.96 5.72
CA GLY A 70 5.23 7.01 4.68
C GLY A 70 4.81 7.62 3.35
N ILE A 71 4.96 6.80 2.32
CA ILE A 71 4.59 7.11 0.94
C ILE A 71 3.52 6.13 0.45
N PHE A 72 2.71 6.56 -0.50
CA PHE A 72 1.62 5.78 -1.06
C PHE A 72 1.43 6.09 -2.53
N SER A 73 0.99 5.08 -3.28
CA SER A 73 0.48 5.27 -4.62
C SER A 73 -0.71 4.33 -4.86
N PRO A 74 -1.86 4.84 -5.35
CA PRO A 74 -2.98 4.00 -5.76
C PRO A 74 -2.70 3.34 -7.12
N LYS A 75 -3.42 2.26 -7.43
CA LYS A 75 -3.39 1.68 -8.79
C LYS A 75 -3.77 2.70 -9.86
N SER A 76 -3.25 2.51 -11.07
CA SER A 76 -3.36 3.47 -12.18
C SER A 76 -4.79 3.86 -12.55
N ARG A 77 -5.78 2.99 -12.29
CA ARG A 77 -7.21 3.29 -12.50
C ARG A 77 -7.69 4.55 -11.77
N ALA A 78 -7.05 4.93 -10.66
CA ALA A 78 -7.36 6.16 -9.93
C ALA A 78 -7.34 7.40 -10.83
N LYS A 79 -6.48 7.43 -11.86
CA LYS A 79 -6.30 8.59 -12.75
C LYS A 79 -7.52 8.87 -13.65
N THR A 80 -8.31 7.86 -13.97
CA THR A 80 -9.45 7.96 -14.91
C THR A 80 -10.80 7.93 -14.19
N MET A 81 -10.82 7.67 -12.88
CA MET A 81 -12.04 7.63 -12.07
C MET A 81 -12.44 9.00 -11.54
N ALA A 82 -13.75 9.16 -11.28
CA ALA A 82 -14.29 10.30 -10.57
C ALA A 82 -13.70 10.40 -9.15
N GLU A 83 -13.63 11.61 -8.61
CA GLU A 83 -12.99 11.89 -7.32
C GLU A 83 -13.60 11.07 -6.17
N ASN A 84 -14.93 10.92 -6.15
CA ASN A 84 -15.64 10.14 -5.14
C ASN A 84 -15.30 8.64 -5.14
N ASP A 85 -14.89 8.09 -6.28
CA ASP A 85 -14.52 6.67 -6.37
C ASP A 85 -13.02 6.46 -6.17
N ARG A 86 -12.21 7.49 -6.50
CA ARG A 86 -10.74 7.46 -6.37
C ARG A 86 -10.31 7.17 -4.94
N LYS A 87 -11.04 7.66 -3.94
CA LYS A 87 -10.73 7.45 -2.52
C LYS A 87 -10.76 5.97 -2.08
N TYR A 88 -11.51 5.12 -2.80
CA TYR A 88 -11.60 3.67 -2.55
C TYR A 88 -10.66 2.85 -3.44
N VAL A 89 -9.80 3.50 -4.24
CA VAL A 89 -8.80 2.77 -5.02
C VAL A 89 -7.66 2.37 -4.09
N ASP A 90 -7.43 1.06 -4.05
CA ASP A 90 -6.33 0.43 -3.35
C ASP A 90 -4.98 0.59 -4.08
N GLY A 91 -3.91 0.52 -3.31
CA GLY A 91 -2.54 0.64 -3.77
C GLY A 91 -1.51 0.05 -2.81
N CYS A 92 -0.28 0.51 -2.96
CA CYS A 92 0.85 0.10 -2.14
C CYS A 92 1.34 1.27 -1.28
N ALA A 93 1.69 0.99 -0.04
CA ALA A 93 2.29 1.97 0.87
C ALA A 93 3.63 1.46 1.42
N ILE A 94 4.56 2.38 1.67
CA ILE A 94 5.81 2.10 2.38
C ILE A 94 5.92 3.08 3.54
N PHE A 95 6.07 2.55 4.75
CA PHE A 95 6.38 3.32 5.96
C PHE A 95 7.80 3.01 6.43
N TYR A 96 8.45 4.02 7.01
CA TYR A 96 9.82 3.90 7.52
C TYR A 96 9.97 4.72 8.81
N ARG A 97 10.75 4.21 9.77
CA ARG A 97 11.05 4.97 11.00
C ARG A 97 11.89 6.19 10.68
N THR A 98 11.34 7.37 10.99
CA THR A 98 11.99 8.66 10.72
C THR A 98 13.28 8.85 11.52
N ALA A 99 13.40 8.20 12.69
CA ALA A 99 14.62 8.18 13.48
C ALA A 99 15.78 7.46 12.77
N LYS A 100 15.47 6.45 11.94
CA LYS A 100 16.46 5.58 11.28
C LYS A 100 16.67 5.88 9.80
N PHE A 101 15.68 6.46 9.13
CA PHE A 101 15.73 6.69 7.69
C PHE A 101 15.31 8.10 7.30
N THR A 102 15.82 8.55 6.16
CA THR A 102 15.31 9.71 5.42
C THR A 102 14.94 9.26 4.02
N LEU A 103 13.73 9.57 3.57
CA LEU A 103 13.33 9.40 2.18
C LEU A 103 14.12 10.36 1.29
N ILE A 104 14.79 9.80 0.28
CA ILE A 104 15.51 10.57 -0.75
C ILE A 104 14.65 10.67 -2.01
N LYS A 105 14.02 9.57 -2.41
CA LYS A 105 13.21 9.50 -3.62
C LYS A 105 12.18 8.39 -3.52
N GLU A 106 11.00 8.63 -4.07
CA GLU A 106 10.01 7.61 -4.35
C GLU A 106 9.93 7.35 -5.85
N HIS A 107 9.57 6.12 -6.22
CA HIS A 107 9.38 5.73 -7.61
C HIS A 107 8.14 4.83 -7.75
N LEU A 108 7.17 5.31 -8.52
CA LEU A 108 6.01 4.56 -8.93
C LEU A 108 6.30 3.85 -10.25
N VAL A 109 6.06 2.55 -10.27
CA VAL A 109 6.13 1.71 -11.47
C VAL A 109 4.72 1.33 -11.88
N GLU A 110 4.28 1.85 -13.02
CA GLU A 110 2.98 1.49 -13.62
C GLU A 110 3.18 0.41 -14.67
N PHE A 111 2.78 -0.83 -14.37
CA PHE A 111 3.10 -1.97 -15.23
C PHE A 111 2.41 -1.90 -16.58
N ASN A 112 1.22 -1.30 -16.68
CA ASN A 112 0.54 -1.07 -17.96
C ASN A 112 1.31 -0.13 -18.89
N GLN A 113 1.90 0.95 -18.36
CA GLN A 113 2.69 1.89 -19.14
C GLN A 113 3.99 1.27 -19.62
N LEU A 114 4.66 0.51 -18.75
CA LEU A 114 5.83 -0.29 -19.15
C LEU A 114 5.46 -1.32 -20.20
N ALA A 115 4.32 -1.99 -20.05
CA ALA A 115 3.86 -2.97 -21.03
C ALA A 115 3.58 -2.32 -22.39
N MET A 116 2.91 -1.17 -22.41
CA MET A 116 2.65 -0.41 -23.64
C MET A 116 3.94 0.04 -24.33
N ALA A 117 4.91 0.54 -23.56
CA ALA A 117 6.20 0.98 -24.10
C ALA A 117 7.06 -0.17 -24.67
N ASN A 118 6.83 -1.40 -24.21
CA ASN A 118 7.59 -2.60 -24.61
C ASN A 118 6.72 -3.61 -25.39
N ALA A 119 5.62 -3.16 -26.00
CA ALA A 119 4.66 -4.02 -26.69
C ALA A 119 5.01 -4.31 -28.16
N GLU A 120 6.07 -3.71 -28.71
CA GLU A 120 6.42 -3.82 -30.12
C GLU A 120 6.56 -5.29 -30.55
N GLY A 121 5.79 -5.69 -31.56
CA GLY A 121 5.77 -7.06 -32.09
C GLY A 121 5.09 -8.11 -31.19
N SER A 122 4.38 -7.73 -30.12
CA SER A 122 3.74 -8.67 -29.20
C SER A 122 2.28 -8.34 -28.90
N ASP A 123 1.37 -9.02 -29.60
CA ASP A 123 -0.07 -8.95 -29.32
C ASP A 123 -0.40 -9.40 -27.88
N ASN A 124 0.39 -10.32 -27.31
CA ASN A 124 0.22 -10.77 -25.93
C ASN A 124 0.50 -9.64 -24.92
N MET A 125 1.48 -8.79 -25.18
CA MET A 125 1.76 -7.63 -24.33
C MET A 125 0.58 -6.65 -24.35
N LEU A 126 0.01 -6.38 -25.53
CA LEU A 126 -1.14 -5.49 -25.69
C LEU A 126 -2.43 -6.05 -25.09
N ASN A 127 -2.69 -7.35 -25.29
CA ASN A 127 -3.98 -7.95 -24.95
C ASN A 127 -4.06 -8.49 -23.52
N ARG A 128 -2.93 -8.89 -22.92
CA ARG A 128 -2.92 -9.58 -21.61
C ARG A 128 -2.24 -8.79 -20.50
N VAL A 129 -1.22 -8.00 -20.82
CA VAL A 129 -0.39 -7.30 -19.82
C VAL A 129 -0.79 -5.83 -19.70
N MET A 130 -0.83 -5.10 -20.81
CA MET A 130 -1.20 -3.68 -20.84
C MET A 130 -2.55 -3.37 -20.17
N PRO A 131 -3.60 -4.21 -20.27
CA PRO A 131 -4.88 -3.90 -19.62
C PRO A 131 -4.87 -4.05 -18.09
N LYS A 132 -3.77 -4.52 -17.48
CA LYS A 132 -3.66 -4.72 -16.03
C LYS A 132 -3.11 -3.46 -15.36
N ASP A 133 -3.87 -2.89 -14.43
CA ASP A 133 -3.58 -1.62 -13.75
C ASP A 133 -2.72 -1.78 -12.47
N ASN A 134 -2.04 -2.92 -12.33
CA ASN A 134 -1.17 -3.21 -11.20
C ASN A 134 0.02 -2.24 -11.18
N ILE A 135 0.53 -1.96 -9.97
CA ILE A 135 1.64 -1.04 -9.74
C ILE A 135 2.68 -1.64 -8.79
N GLY A 136 3.89 -1.09 -8.81
CA GLY A 136 4.89 -1.24 -7.76
C GLY A 136 5.30 0.12 -7.21
N LEU A 137 5.61 0.18 -5.91
CA LEU A 137 6.14 1.38 -5.26
C LEU A 137 7.52 1.06 -4.70
N ALA A 138 8.49 1.93 -4.95
CA ALA A 138 9.85 1.83 -4.42
C ALA A 138 10.26 3.11 -3.71
N ALA A 139 11.05 2.97 -2.64
CA ALA A 139 11.62 4.07 -1.88
C ALA A 139 13.14 3.95 -1.86
N LEU A 140 13.83 5.04 -2.22
CA LEU A 140 15.25 5.22 -1.94
C LEU A 140 15.38 5.87 -0.56
N LEU A 141 15.86 5.10 0.41
CA LEU A 141 16.03 5.54 1.79
C LEU A 141 17.52 5.70 2.11
N ARG A 142 17.89 6.81 2.73
CA ARG A 142 19.20 6.99 3.35
C ARG A 142 19.13 6.55 4.81
N THR A 143 20.03 5.65 5.21
CA THR A 143 20.21 5.25 6.61
C THR A 143 20.82 6.38 7.44
N LYS A 144 20.32 6.56 8.66
CA LYS A 144 20.91 7.37 9.72
C LYS A 144 21.73 6.46 10.67
N GLU A 145 22.50 7.03 11.57
CA GLU A 145 23.29 6.25 12.55
C GLU A 145 22.41 5.29 13.36
N ALA A 146 21.26 5.77 13.83
CA ALA A 146 20.29 4.97 14.58
C ALA A 146 19.72 3.76 13.83
N ALA A 147 19.94 3.64 12.51
CA ALA A 147 19.54 2.45 11.75
C ALA A 147 20.33 1.20 12.17
N TRP A 148 21.51 1.38 12.75
CA TRP A 148 22.42 0.31 13.17
C TRP A 148 22.34 0.03 14.67
N ASP A 149 21.62 0.87 15.41
CA ASP A 149 21.32 0.65 16.82
C ASP A 149 20.23 -0.42 16.93
N ASN A 150 20.68 -1.67 16.93
CA ASN A 150 19.88 -2.80 17.39
C ASN A 150 19.73 -2.61 18.90
N GLY A 151 18.65 -1.96 19.32
CA GLY A 151 18.36 -1.70 20.73
C GLY A 151 18.72 -2.91 21.59
N LYS A 152 19.59 -2.70 22.57
CA LYS A 152 19.89 -3.69 23.61
C LYS A 152 18.69 -3.84 24.54
#